data_AF-A0ABD4KUA4-F1
#
_entry.id   AF-A0ABD4KUA4-F1
#
_cell.length_a   1.000
_cell.length_b   1.000
_cell.length_c   1.000
_cell.angle_alpha   90.00
_cell.angle_beta   90.00
_cell.angle_gamma   90.00
#
_symmetry.space_group_name_H-M   'P 1'
#
loop_
_entity.id
_entity.type
_entity.pdbx_description
1 polymer ?
#
loop_
_entity_poly.entity_id
_entity_poly.type
_entity_poly.pdbx_seq_one_letter_code
_entity_poly.pdbx_strand_id
1 'polypeptide(L)'
;MKTSHLYTSDFPEEHKVQCVDIITLYHEGRFEELDAVVICKDRDGNVTATFGQSNWDCLPFSRKKERNTLNFSMFDAAPELQRELKIFTVGWLFNASPKGKKALSFSGASSRLTDIKKVYSFLKEQNQTSLAALSSAPLRLKLDNFLQEQGYAQGTLEQTFVAINGAIGDAGWHNIPLDIKPIKSNKEAQRLSDKDGQQTLVIPERLCHAIYGKAIALIEEALPHAQLLADTESALQDNYIAGKRILDSKVQQGHSYTFMNGDGSIDNRKYSTAIADYQPREPHSLISPLAEKLPHVPLKNANEFKRYLGQLITASYIVCGGFSGMRDSELDKLTPNSYYKDTLSGRVHHMLQSHTFKLGEKRETWVTAASSKTA
;
A
#
# COMPACT_ATOMS: atom_id res chain seq x y z
N MET A 1 18.66 5.43 -21.94
CA MET A 1 18.08 5.44 -20.57
C MET A 1 18.66 4.29 -19.76
N LYS A 2 18.68 4.36 -18.42
CA LYS A 2 19.11 3.25 -17.56
C LYS A 2 17.87 2.58 -16.96
N THR A 3 17.69 1.28 -17.16
CA THR A 3 16.51 0.54 -16.66
C THR A 3 16.80 -0.35 -15.46
N SER A 4 18.08 -0.54 -15.11
CA SER A 4 18.53 -1.47 -14.07
C SER A 4 18.00 -1.17 -12.68
N HIS A 5 17.64 0.09 -12.37
CA HIS A 5 17.06 0.46 -11.07
C HIS A 5 15.60 0.02 -10.91
N LEU A 6 14.89 -0.25 -12.02
CA LEU A 6 13.48 -0.65 -11.98
C LEU A 6 13.32 -2.12 -11.58
N TYR A 7 14.22 -2.97 -12.09
CA TYR A 7 14.13 -4.42 -11.94
C TYR A 7 14.85 -4.95 -10.69
N THR A 8 14.39 -6.09 -10.19
CA THR A 8 15.14 -6.88 -9.21
C THR A 8 16.29 -7.62 -9.91
N SER A 9 17.30 -8.04 -9.15
CA SER A 9 18.47 -8.72 -9.70
C SER A 9 18.17 -10.09 -10.33
N ASP A 10 17.06 -10.71 -9.93
CA ASP A 10 16.55 -12.00 -10.42
C ASP A 10 15.55 -11.85 -11.59
N PHE A 11 15.29 -10.63 -12.08
CA PHE A 11 14.33 -10.43 -13.17
C PHE A 11 14.94 -10.86 -14.53
N PRO A 12 14.24 -11.66 -15.36
CA PRO A 12 14.80 -12.15 -16.63
C PRO A 12 15.23 -11.01 -17.56
N GLU A 13 16.48 -11.02 -18.03
CA GLU A 13 17.05 -9.97 -18.89
C GLU A 13 16.27 -9.84 -20.22
N GLU A 14 15.83 -10.97 -20.79
CA GLU A 14 15.04 -11.05 -22.02
C GLU A 14 13.66 -10.38 -21.91
N HIS A 15 13.12 -10.26 -20.69
CA HIS A 15 11.85 -9.61 -20.42
C HIS A 15 11.98 -8.12 -20.06
N LYS A 16 13.21 -7.61 -19.94
CA LYS A 16 13.42 -6.18 -19.70
C LYS A 16 13.06 -5.37 -20.94
N VAL A 17 12.36 -4.26 -20.74
CA VAL A 17 11.97 -3.40 -21.85
C VAL A 17 13.19 -2.66 -22.40
N GLN A 18 13.26 -2.58 -23.72
CA GLN A 18 14.32 -1.86 -24.42
C GLN A 18 14.00 -0.37 -24.50
N CYS A 19 15.04 0.44 -24.61
CA CYS A 19 14.93 1.89 -24.75
C CYS A 19 14.53 2.23 -26.19
N VAL A 20 13.24 2.47 -26.43
CA VAL A 20 12.75 3.02 -27.70
C VAL A 20 12.82 4.55 -27.64
N ASP A 21 13.21 5.18 -28.75
CA ASP A 21 13.26 6.64 -28.85
C ASP A 21 11.86 7.25 -29.02
N ILE A 22 11.13 7.31 -27.91
CA ILE A 22 9.78 7.88 -27.86
C ILE A 22 9.74 9.38 -28.16
N ILE A 23 10.86 10.09 -28.01
CA ILE A 23 10.93 11.54 -28.21
C ILE A 23 10.92 11.85 -29.69
N THR A 24 11.71 11.13 -30.49
CA THR A 24 11.65 11.24 -31.95
C THR A 24 10.25 10.93 -32.47
N LEU A 25 9.63 9.83 -32.04
CA LEU A 25 8.26 9.48 -32.45
C LEU A 25 7.23 10.55 -32.09
N TYR A 26 7.37 11.17 -30.91
CA TYR A 26 6.49 12.25 -30.46
C TYR A 26 6.60 13.50 -31.34
N HIS A 27 7.81 13.97 -31.62
CA HIS A 27 8.04 15.20 -32.42
C HIS A 27 7.79 15.00 -33.91
N GLU A 28 7.98 13.79 -34.44
CA GLU A 28 7.63 13.43 -35.83
C GLU A 28 6.12 13.19 -36.02
N GLY A 29 5.31 13.21 -34.96
CA GLY A 29 3.86 12.97 -35.03
C GLY A 29 3.48 11.52 -35.33
N ARG A 30 4.40 10.57 -35.15
CA ARG A 30 4.21 9.13 -35.42
C ARG A 30 3.49 8.47 -34.25
N PHE A 31 2.26 8.91 -33.99
CA PHE A 31 1.53 8.59 -32.77
C PHE A 31 1.09 7.13 -32.69
N GLU A 32 0.75 6.49 -33.80
CA GLU A 32 0.41 5.06 -33.81
C GLU A 32 1.61 4.20 -33.37
N GLU A 33 2.81 4.54 -33.86
CA GLU A 33 4.05 3.86 -33.45
C GLU A 33 4.41 4.17 -32.01
N LEU A 34 4.23 5.42 -31.58
CA LEU A 34 4.41 5.82 -30.20
C LEU A 34 3.49 5.02 -29.26
N ASP A 35 2.22 4.88 -29.63
CA ASP A 35 1.21 4.18 -28.82
C ASP A 35 1.50 2.67 -28.71
N ALA A 36 2.16 2.09 -29.70
CA ALA A 36 2.62 0.69 -29.71
C ALA A 36 3.86 0.44 -28.83
N VAL A 37 4.56 1.47 -28.36
CA VAL A 37 5.77 1.31 -27.55
C VAL A 37 5.45 0.59 -26.24
N VAL A 38 6.17 -0.51 -25.99
CA VAL A 38 6.05 -1.31 -24.76
C VAL A 38 6.71 -0.58 -23.60
N ILE A 39 5.94 -0.30 -22.55
CA ILE A 39 6.41 0.37 -21.32
C ILE A 39 6.75 -0.64 -20.22
N CYS A 40 5.98 -1.72 -20.11
CA CYS A 40 6.22 -2.75 -19.10
C CYS A 40 5.87 -4.15 -19.63
N LYS A 41 6.62 -5.14 -19.14
CA LYS A 41 6.38 -6.58 -19.33
C LYS A 41 6.47 -7.27 -17.98
N ASP A 42 5.64 -8.28 -17.76
CA ASP A 42 5.70 -9.11 -16.56
C ASP A 42 6.93 -10.05 -16.55
N ARG A 43 7.02 -10.90 -15.52
CA ARG A 43 8.10 -11.88 -15.39
C ARG A 43 8.03 -13.00 -16.43
N ASP A 44 6.88 -13.20 -17.06
CA ASP A 44 6.64 -14.23 -18.07
C ASP A 44 6.82 -13.67 -19.50
N GLY A 45 7.14 -12.37 -19.61
CA GLY A 45 7.39 -11.69 -20.88
C GLY A 45 6.15 -11.09 -21.53
N ASN A 46 4.97 -11.21 -20.91
CA ASN A 46 3.73 -10.63 -21.43
C ASN A 46 3.75 -9.11 -21.29
N VAL A 47 3.27 -8.40 -22.31
CA VAL A 47 3.15 -6.95 -22.29
C VAL A 47 2.02 -6.54 -21.35
N THR A 48 2.35 -5.85 -20.27
CA THR A 48 1.37 -5.36 -19.27
C THR A 48 1.03 -3.88 -19.43
N ALA A 49 1.88 -3.13 -20.13
CA ALA A 49 1.65 -1.73 -20.43
C ALA A 49 2.25 -1.31 -21.77
N THR A 50 1.46 -0.66 -22.62
CA THR A 50 1.93 0.11 -23.78
C THR A 50 1.67 1.59 -23.59
N PHE A 51 2.42 2.44 -24.29
CA PHE A 51 2.30 3.89 -24.17
C PHE A 51 0.88 4.38 -24.51
N GLY A 52 0.23 3.77 -25.50
CA GLY A 52 -1.13 4.13 -25.93
C GLY A 52 -2.19 3.86 -24.85
N GLN A 53 -2.00 2.85 -24.00
CA GLN A 53 -2.94 2.53 -22.94
C GLN A 53 -3.05 3.66 -21.90
N SER A 54 -4.24 3.90 -21.37
CA SER A 54 -4.47 4.90 -20.33
C SER A 54 -4.12 4.39 -18.93
N ASN A 55 -3.96 3.08 -18.73
CA ASN A 55 -3.59 2.51 -17.43
C ASN A 55 -2.41 1.56 -17.61
N TRP A 56 -1.24 1.95 -17.14
CA TRP A 56 -0.03 1.14 -17.24
C TRP A 56 0.11 0.27 -16.01
N ASP A 57 0.01 -1.05 -16.16
CA ASP A 57 0.37 -1.99 -15.10
C ASP A 57 1.89 -2.22 -15.08
N CYS A 58 2.50 -1.71 -14.02
CA CYS A 58 3.94 -1.70 -13.79
C CYS A 58 4.31 -2.54 -12.56
N LEU A 59 3.60 -3.64 -12.27
CA LEU A 59 3.88 -4.57 -11.17
C LEU A 59 5.38 -4.94 -11.01
N PRO A 60 6.12 -5.24 -12.09
CA PRO A 60 7.57 -5.50 -12.00
C PRO A 60 8.39 -4.34 -11.43
N PHE A 61 7.96 -3.10 -11.67
CA PHE A 61 8.65 -1.89 -11.20
C PHE A 61 8.25 -1.54 -9.77
N SER A 62 6.97 -1.73 -9.43
CA SER A 62 6.44 -1.39 -8.09
C SER A 62 6.90 -2.36 -7.02
N ARG A 63 7.09 -3.65 -7.39
CA ARG A 63 7.37 -4.77 -6.48
C ARG A 63 6.31 -4.95 -5.39
N LYS A 64 5.11 -4.39 -5.61
CA LYS A 64 3.98 -4.41 -4.68
C LYS A 64 2.72 -4.80 -5.45
N LYS A 65 1.94 -5.70 -4.88
CA LYS A 65 0.65 -6.14 -5.45
C LYS A 65 -0.37 -4.99 -5.53
N GLU A 66 -0.20 -3.96 -4.72
CA GLU A 66 -1.06 -2.78 -4.70
C GLU A 66 -0.27 -1.54 -5.13
N ARG A 67 -0.98 -0.55 -5.70
CA ARG A 67 -0.41 0.71 -6.21
C ARG A 67 0.74 0.47 -7.20
N ASN A 68 0.54 -0.49 -8.09
CA ASN A 68 1.44 -0.88 -9.17
C ASN A 68 1.15 -0.19 -10.50
N THR A 69 0.10 0.61 -10.59
CA THR A 69 -0.37 1.20 -11.84
C THR A 69 -0.04 2.69 -11.96
N LEU A 70 0.18 3.15 -13.19
CA LEU A 70 0.23 4.56 -13.56
C LEU A 70 -0.96 4.85 -14.49
N ASN A 71 -1.96 5.54 -13.96
CA ASN A 71 -3.24 5.77 -14.64
C ASN A 71 -3.28 7.18 -15.26
N PHE A 72 -3.86 7.34 -16.44
CA PHE A 72 -4.03 8.58 -17.20
C PHE A 72 -5.46 8.75 -17.75
N SER A 73 -6.41 7.87 -17.39
CA SER A 73 -7.74 7.80 -17.99
C SER A 73 -8.57 9.08 -17.83
N MET A 74 -8.30 9.86 -16.78
CA MET A 74 -8.95 11.17 -16.59
C MET A 74 -8.69 12.17 -17.74
N PHE A 75 -7.70 11.91 -18.60
CA PHE A 75 -7.35 12.73 -19.77
C PHE A 75 -7.68 12.06 -21.10
N ASP A 76 -8.48 10.99 -21.14
CA ASP A 76 -8.84 10.31 -22.41
C ASP A 76 -9.54 11.27 -23.40
N ALA A 77 -10.28 12.26 -22.89
CA ALA A 77 -10.92 13.31 -23.69
C ALA A 77 -9.99 14.49 -24.06
N ALA A 78 -8.71 14.45 -23.67
CA ALA A 78 -7.71 15.49 -23.93
C ALA A 78 -6.37 14.82 -24.32
N PRO A 79 -6.30 14.22 -25.53
CA PRO A 79 -5.21 13.34 -25.93
C PRO A 79 -3.84 14.02 -25.97
N GLU A 80 -3.77 15.31 -26.29
CA GLU A 80 -2.52 16.09 -26.32
C GLU A 80 -1.92 16.22 -24.90
N LEU A 81 -2.76 16.60 -23.93
CA LEU A 81 -2.37 16.67 -22.53
C LEU A 81 -1.99 15.28 -21.99
N GLN A 82 -2.76 14.25 -22.35
CA GLN A 82 -2.47 12.89 -21.92
C GLN A 82 -1.11 12.43 -22.46
N ARG A 83 -0.84 12.66 -23.75
CA ARG A 83 0.39 12.25 -24.42
C ARG A 83 1.60 12.97 -23.84
N GLU A 84 1.51 14.29 -23.66
CA GLU A 84 2.57 15.09 -23.02
C GLU A 84 2.87 14.56 -21.59
N LEU A 85 1.83 14.31 -20.80
CA LEU A 85 1.98 13.79 -19.43
C LEU A 85 2.61 12.39 -19.40
N LYS A 86 2.27 11.53 -20.36
CA LYS A 86 2.89 10.21 -20.53
C LYS A 86 4.38 10.34 -20.86
N ILE A 87 4.78 11.25 -21.74
CA ILE A 87 6.20 11.53 -22.05
C ILE A 87 6.97 11.90 -20.77
N PHE A 88 6.46 12.84 -19.97
CA PHE A 88 7.11 13.23 -18.71
C PHE A 88 7.23 12.06 -17.74
N THR A 89 6.18 11.25 -17.65
CA THR A 89 6.15 10.08 -16.77
C THR A 89 7.20 9.03 -17.17
N VAL A 90 7.38 8.78 -18.47
CA VAL A 90 8.46 7.90 -18.97
C VAL A 90 9.83 8.46 -18.58
N GLY A 91 10.04 9.77 -18.73
CA GLY A 91 11.28 10.43 -18.33
C GLY A 91 11.64 10.21 -16.87
N TRP A 92 10.65 10.33 -15.98
CA TRP A 92 10.82 10.11 -14.54
C TRP A 92 11.04 8.64 -14.19
N LEU A 93 10.34 7.72 -14.86
CA LEU A 93 10.41 6.30 -14.61
C LEU A 93 11.78 5.72 -15.03
N PHE A 94 12.24 6.05 -16.23
CA PHE A 94 13.48 5.53 -16.81
C PHE A 94 14.72 6.41 -16.55
N ASN A 95 14.57 7.42 -15.70
CA ASN A 95 15.62 8.37 -15.33
C ASN A 95 16.32 8.96 -16.56
N ALA A 96 15.54 9.48 -17.50
CA ALA A 96 16.04 10.07 -18.74
C ALA A 96 16.66 11.46 -18.55
N SER A 97 16.72 11.94 -17.29
CA SER A 97 17.19 13.27 -16.95
C SER A 97 18.64 13.49 -17.42
N PRO A 98 18.92 14.57 -18.18
CA PRO A 98 20.27 14.88 -18.65
C PRO A 98 21.21 15.29 -17.51
N LYS A 99 20.66 15.59 -16.32
CA LYS A 99 21.40 16.10 -15.16
C LYS A 99 22.04 15.00 -14.28
N GLY A 100 22.06 13.75 -14.74
CA GLY A 100 22.70 12.64 -14.02
C GLY A 100 22.15 12.37 -12.62
N LYS A 101 20.89 12.75 -12.37
CA LYS A 101 20.24 12.61 -11.05
C LYS A 101 20.05 11.14 -10.68
N LYS A 102 19.95 10.87 -9.38
CA LYS A 102 19.53 9.56 -8.86
C LYS A 102 18.14 9.23 -9.41
N ALA A 103 17.99 8.03 -9.95
CA ALA A 103 16.72 7.54 -10.44
C ALA A 103 15.66 7.50 -9.34
N LEU A 104 14.42 7.86 -9.68
CA LEU A 104 13.29 7.72 -8.77
C LEU A 104 12.95 6.24 -8.59
N SER A 105 12.46 5.91 -7.40
CA SER A 105 11.69 4.68 -7.25
C SER A 105 10.38 4.79 -8.03
N PHE A 106 9.76 3.64 -8.34
CA PHE A 106 8.42 3.62 -8.94
C PHE A 106 7.40 4.43 -8.12
N SER A 107 7.43 4.29 -6.79
CA SER A 107 6.57 5.08 -5.91
C SER A 107 6.82 6.59 -6.04
N GLY A 108 8.07 7.02 -6.22
CA GLY A 108 8.40 8.42 -6.43
C GLY A 108 7.89 8.96 -7.77
N ALA A 109 7.98 8.18 -8.85
CA ALA A 109 7.39 8.53 -10.14
C ALA A 109 5.84 8.58 -10.07
N SER A 110 5.22 7.62 -9.40
CA SER A 110 3.77 7.56 -9.17
C SER A 110 3.25 8.74 -8.34
N SER A 111 3.94 9.10 -7.26
CA SER A 111 3.64 10.31 -6.48
C SER A 111 3.74 11.57 -7.34
N ARG A 112 4.82 11.71 -8.13
CA ARG A 112 5.01 12.87 -9.00
C ARG A 112 3.91 12.99 -10.07
N LEU A 113 3.50 11.87 -10.67
CA LEU A 113 2.35 11.82 -11.58
C LEU A 113 1.06 12.28 -10.88
N THR A 114 0.82 11.80 -9.66
CA THR A 114 -0.35 12.18 -8.86
C THR A 114 -0.38 13.67 -8.53
N ASP A 115 0.78 14.29 -8.33
CA ASP A 115 0.89 15.70 -8.01
C ASP A 115 0.76 16.59 -9.25
N ILE A 116 1.43 16.26 -10.35
CA ILE A 116 1.31 17.05 -11.59
C ILE A 116 -0.10 16.97 -12.19
N LYS A 117 -0.83 15.87 -11.97
CA LYS A 117 -2.22 15.71 -12.42
C LYS A 117 -3.14 16.83 -11.95
N LYS A 118 -2.90 17.41 -10.78
CA LYS A 118 -3.68 18.55 -10.27
C LYS A 118 -3.60 19.74 -11.23
N VAL A 119 -2.42 19.97 -11.79
CA VAL A 119 -2.16 21.01 -12.80
C VAL A 119 -2.79 20.64 -14.14
N TYR A 120 -2.65 19.38 -14.57
CA TYR A 120 -3.25 18.93 -15.84
C TYR A 120 -4.77 18.93 -15.83
N SER A 121 -5.41 18.67 -14.68
CA SER A 121 -6.87 18.85 -14.53
C SER A 121 -7.27 20.29 -14.80
N PHE A 122 -6.56 21.25 -14.19
CA PHE A 122 -6.79 22.68 -14.43
C PHE A 122 -6.57 23.04 -15.91
N LEU A 123 -5.50 22.55 -16.53
CA LEU A 123 -5.23 22.79 -17.96
C LEU A 123 -6.37 22.26 -18.84
N LYS A 124 -6.86 21.06 -18.54
CA LYS A 124 -8.02 20.48 -19.23
C LYS A 124 -9.27 21.35 -19.07
N GLU A 125 -9.56 21.85 -17.85
CA GLU A 125 -10.70 22.74 -17.59
C GLU A 125 -10.57 24.09 -18.32
N GLN A 126 -9.34 24.59 -18.52
CA GLN A 126 -9.06 25.79 -19.28
C GLN A 126 -8.88 25.53 -20.79
N ASN A 127 -9.22 24.34 -21.28
CA ASN A 127 -9.07 23.90 -22.68
C ASN A 127 -7.64 24.12 -23.24
N GLN A 128 -6.63 23.94 -22.41
CA GLN A 128 -5.23 23.98 -22.80
C GLN A 128 -4.74 22.59 -23.21
N THR A 129 -3.77 22.53 -24.11
CA THR A 129 -3.26 21.27 -24.68
C THR A 129 -1.86 20.90 -24.19
N SER A 130 -1.18 21.79 -23.46
CA SER A 130 0.19 21.60 -22.98
C SER A 130 0.46 22.35 -21.68
N LEU A 131 1.38 21.80 -20.87
CA LEU A 131 1.95 22.45 -19.70
C LEU A 131 2.60 23.80 -20.04
N ALA A 132 3.14 23.96 -21.26
CA ALA A 132 3.77 25.18 -21.75
C ALA A 132 2.86 26.43 -21.65
N ALA A 133 1.54 26.24 -21.63
CA ALA A 133 0.57 27.32 -21.45
C ALA A 133 0.79 28.12 -20.15
N LEU A 134 1.41 27.51 -19.13
CA LEU A 134 1.74 28.18 -17.86
C LEU A 134 2.90 29.19 -17.95
N SER A 135 3.59 29.28 -19.09
CA SER A 135 4.51 30.40 -19.38
C SER A 135 3.78 31.75 -19.42
N SER A 136 2.47 31.73 -19.71
CA SER A 136 1.60 32.90 -19.69
C SER A 136 1.25 33.32 -18.27
N ALA A 137 1.66 34.53 -17.87
CA ALA A 137 1.41 35.07 -16.53
C ALA A 137 -0.09 35.10 -16.14
N PRO A 138 -1.05 35.48 -17.03
CA PRO A 138 -2.48 35.37 -16.73
C PRO A 138 -2.94 33.94 -16.41
N LEU A 139 -2.49 32.93 -17.16
CA LEU A 139 -2.89 31.55 -16.91
C LEU A 139 -2.23 31.00 -15.65
N ARG A 140 -0.97 31.39 -15.37
CA ARG A 140 -0.29 31.07 -14.12
C ARG A 140 -1.05 31.60 -12.91
N LEU A 141 -1.54 32.84 -12.96
CA LEU A 141 -2.35 33.41 -11.88
C LEU A 141 -3.66 32.64 -11.68
N LYS A 142 -4.33 32.23 -12.77
CA LYS A 142 -5.53 31.39 -12.69
C LYS A 142 -5.26 30.03 -12.03
N LEU A 143 -4.12 29.40 -12.34
CA LEU A 143 -3.71 28.16 -11.69
C LEU A 143 -3.50 28.36 -10.19
N ASP A 144 -2.83 29.45 -9.81
CA ASP A 144 -2.59 29.75 -8.39
C ASP A 144 -3.91 29.90 -7.63
N ASN A 145 -4.87 30.66 -8.19
CA ASN A 145 -6.22 30.80 -7.60
C ASN A 145 -6.94 29.45 -7.52
N PHE A 146 -6.91 28.64 -8.59
CA PHE A 146 -7.49 27.31 -8.61
C PHE A 146 -6.92 26.43 -7.50
N LEU A 147 -5.59 26.40 -7.33
CA LEU A 147 -4.93 25.61 -6.29
C LEU A 147 -5.28 26.08 -4.87
N GLN A 148 -5.51 27.38 -4.67
CA GLN A 148 -5.98 27.94 -3.40
C GLN A 148 -7.43 27.56 -3.11
N GLU A 149 -8.32 27.66 -4.11
CA GLU A 149 -9.73 27.31 -4.00
C GLU A 149 -9.94 25.83 -3.67
N GLN A 150 -9.09 24.94 -4.19
CA GLN A 150 -9.08 23.52 -3.81
C GLN A 150 -8.66 23.28 -2.34
N GLY A 151 -8.13 24.30 -1.65
CA GLY A 151 -7.86 24.26 -0.22
C GLY A 151 -6.72 23.33 0.20
N TYR A 152 -5.79 23.02 -0.72
CA TYR A 152 -4.67 22.11 -0.47
C TYR A 152 -3.72 22.60 0.65
N ALA A 153 -3.13 21.65 1.37
CA ALA A 153 -2.10 21.92 2.36
C ALA A 153 -0.76 22.30 1.70
N GLN A 154 0.08 23.05 2.43
CA GLN A 154 1.37 23.54 1.94
C GLN A 154 2.24 22.42 1.35
N GLY A 155 2.36 21.28 2.05
CA GLY A 155 3.14 20.13 1.57
C GLY A 155 2.63 19.56 0.24
N THR A 156 1.31 19.58 0.00
CA THR A 156 0.73 19.11 -1.28
C THR A 156 1.05 20.08 -2.43
N LEU A 157 0.97 21.38 -2.16
CA LEU A 157 1.32 22.41 -3.14
C LEU A 157 2.80 22.37 -3.48
N GLU A 158 3.67 22.16 -2.49
CA GLU A 158 5.10 22.01 -2.70
C GLU A 158 5.40 20.83 -3.63
N GLN A 159 4.82 19.66 -3.37
CA GLN A 159 5.02 18.49 -4.25
C GLN A 159 4.47 18.73 -5.67
N THR A 160 3.36 19.46 -5.80
CA THR A 160 2.80 19.87 -7.10
C THR A 160 3.80 20.71 -7.89
N PHE A 161 4.41 21.72 -7.27
CA PHE A 161 5.44 22.54 -7.93
C PHE A 161 6.74 21.77 -8.19
N VAL A 162 7.14 20.86 -7.29
CA VAL A 162 8.27 19.95 -7.51
C VAL A 162 8.02 19.07 -8.74
N ALA A 163 6.79 18.62 -8.98
CA ALA A 163 6.44 17.83 -10.15
C ALA A 163 6.57 18.64 -11.46
N ILE A 164 6.11 19.90 -11.50
CA ILE A 164 6.34 20.82 -12.62
C ILE A 164 7.85 21.00 -12.88
N ASN A 165 8.63 21.26 -11.82
CA ASN A 165 10.08 21.36 -11.92
C ASN A 165 10.75 20.07 -12.40
N GLY A 166 10.12 18.92 -12.16
CA GLY A 166 10.52 17.63 -12.71
C GLY A 166 10.46 17.63 -14.23
N ALA A 167 9.34 18.08 -14.81
CA ALA A 167 9.21 18.23 -16.26
C ALA A 167 10.21 19.25 -16.82
N ILE A 168 10.27 20.46 -16.25
CA ILE A 168 11.24 21.50 -16.65
C ILE A 168 12.68 20.99 -16.57
N GLY A 169 12.99 20.20 -15.54
CA GLY A 169 14.32 19.65 -15.31
C GLY A 169 14.80 18.69 -16.41
N ASP A 170 13.85 18.05 -17.09
CA ASP A 170 14.08 17.04 -18.13
C ASP A 170 13.89 17.60 -19.54
N ALA A 171 13.74 18.93 -19.68
CA ALA A 171 13.52 19.63 -20.96
C ALA A 171 14.60 19.34 -22.01
N GLY A 172 15.86 19.18 -21.61
CA GLY A 172 16.94 18.82 -22.53
C GLY A 172 16.88 17.38 -23.06
N TRP A 173 16.00 16.54 -22.51
CA TRP A 173 15.72 15.19 -23.04
C TRP A 173 14.44 15.17 -23.87
N HIS A 174 13.32 15.68 -23.33
CA HIS A 174 12.04 15.60 -24.03
C HIS A 174 11.85 16.67 -25.12
N ASN A 175 12.66 17.74 -25.13
CA ASN A 175 12.65 18.80 -26.14
C ASN A 175 11.27 19.46 -26.36
N ILE A 176 10.41 19.48 -25.35
CA ILE A 176 9.11 20.18 -25.40
C ILE A 176 9.38 21.62 -24.91
N PRO A 177 9.06 22.66 -25.71
CA PRO A 177 9.33 24.05 -25.36
C PRO A 177 8.35 24.53 -24.30
N LEU A 178 8.68 24.29 -23.03
CA LEU A 178 7.82 24.69 -21.92
C LEU A 178 7.87 26.19 -21.67
N ASP A 179 9.04 26.83 -21.81
CA ASP A 179 9.28 28.25 -21.51
C ASP A 179 8.87 28.69 -20.08
N ILE A 180 8.79 27.73 -19.16
CA ILE A 180 8.50 27.97 -17.73
C ILE A 180 9.80 28.04 -16.96
N LYS A 181 9.98 29.12 -16.18
CA LYS A 181 11.11 29.23 -15.24
C LYS A 181 10.92 28.26 -14.06
N PRO A 182 11.99 27.63 -13.56
CA PRO A 182 11.90 26.79 -12.37
C PRO A 182 11.24 27.51 -11.19
N ILE A 183 10.26 26.84 -10.58
CA ILE A 183 9.43 27.38 -9.50
C ILE A 183 10.15 27.17 -8.17
N LYS A 184 10.18 28.18 -7.29
CA LYS A 184 10.65 28.02 -5.91
C LYS A 184 9.55 27.34 -5.08
N SER A 185 9.42 26.02 -5.20
CA SER A 185 8.28 25.23 -4.72
C SER A 185 7.83 25.55 -3.29
N ASN A 186 8.78 25.61 -2.34
CA ASN A 186 8.48 25.90 -0.94
C ASN A 186 7.90 27.32 -0.76
N LYS A 187 8.51 28.33 -1.38
CA LYS A 187 8.06 29.73 -1.28
C LYS A 187 6.69 29.94 -1.91
N GLU A 188 6.45 29.33 -3.07
CA GLU A 188 5.14 29.43 -3.73
C GLU A 188 4.06 28.67 -2.94
N ALA A 189 4.38 27.50 -2.38
CA ALA A 189 3.44 26.76 -1.54
C ALA A 189 3.03 27.56 -0.29
N GLN A 190 3.99 28.20 0.38
CA GLN A 190 3.73 29.09 1.53
C GLN A 190 2.89 30.30 1.14
N ARG A 191 3.15 30.91 -0.02
CA ARG A 191 2.34 32.04 -0.51
C ARG A 191 0.89 31.65 -0.74
N LEU A 192 0.63 30.40 -1.12
CA LEU A 192 -0.70 29.94 -1.48
C LEU A 192 -1.49 29.33 -0.31
N SER A 193 -0.84 28.80 0.74
CA SER A 193 -1.54 28.13 1.83
C SER A 193 -0.81 28.26 3.16
N ASP A 194 -1.55 28.70 4.19
CA ASP A 194 -1.09 28.73 5.59
C ASP A 194 -1.35 27.41 6.32
N LYS A 195 -1.91 26.40 5.62
CA LYS A 195 -2.17 25.07 6.19
C LYS A 195 -0.88 24.25 6.17
N ASP A 196 -0.03 24.47 7.16
CA ASP A 196 1.12 23.60 7.39
C ASP A 196 0.66 22.21 7.84
N GLY A 197 1.49 21.20 7.61
CA GLY A 197 1.21 19.84 8.02
C GLY A 197 1.18 19.72 9.54
N GLN A 198 0.00 19.77 10.16
CA GLN A 198 -0.17 19.36 11.54
C GLN A 198 0.08 17.85 11.65
N GLN A 199 1.33 17.44 11.88
CA GLN A 199 1.57 16.13 12.46
C GLN A 199 1.07 16.16 13.90
N THR A 200 -0.11 15.61 14.15
CA THR A 200 -0.54 15.29 15.51
C THR A 200 0.31 14.11 15.99
N LEU A 201 1.53 14.39 16.44
CA LEU A 201 2.48 13.40 16.96
C LEU A 201 2.06 12.81 18.32
N VAL A 202 0.96 13.30 18.90
CA VAL A 202 0.54 12.96 20.26
C VAL A 202 -0.96 12.66 20.28
N ILE A 203 -1.31 11.44 20.65
CA ILE A 203 -2.69 11.06 20.98
C ILE A 203 -3.04 11.77 22.31
N PRO A 204 -4.16 12.52 22.40
CA PRO A 204 -4.59 13.13 23.65
C PRO A 204 -4.64 12.11 24.79
N GLU A 205 -4.14 12.48 25.97
CA GLU A 205 -3.98 11.58 27.12
C GLU A 205 -5.28 10.85 27.49
N ARG A 206 -6.42 11.53 27.45
CA ARG A 206 -7.74 10.92 27.68
C ARG A 206 -8.03 9.76 26.72
N LEU A 207 -7.68 9.91 25.44
CA LEU A 207 -7.89 8.86 24.42
C LEU A 207 -6.86 7.75 24.60
N CYS A 208 -5.61 8.09 24.91
CA CYS A 208 -4.56 7.16 25.27
C CYS A 208 -5.01 6.22 26.42
N HIS A 209 -5.48 6.79 27.54
CA HIS A 209 -5.99 6.03 28.67
C HIS A 209 -7.20 5.16 28.30
N ALA A 210 -8.13 5.66 27.49
CA ALA A 210 -9.29 4.87 27.07
C ALA A 210 -8.89 3.68 26.19
N ILE A 211 -7.94 3.87 25.26
CA ILE A 211 -7.47 2.83 24.34
C ILE A 211 -6.69 1.76 25.12
N TYR A 212 -5.66 2.15 25.87
CA TYR A 212 -4.83 1.19 26.62
C TYR A 212 -5.63 0.51 27.73
N GLY A 213 -6.48 1.25 28.45
CA GLY A 213 -7.37 0.68 29.48
C GLY A 213 -8.33 -0.36 28.91
N LYS A 214 -8.92 -0.10 27.73
CA LYS A 214 -9.81 -1.08 27.09
C LYS A 214 -9.04 -2.31 26.60
N ALA A 215 -7.83 -2.13 26.05
CA ALA A 215 -6.99 -3.24 25.60
C ALA A 215 -6.59 -4.15 26.76
N ILE A 216 -6.13 -3.58 27.88
CA ILE A 216 -5.78 -4.33 29.09
C ILE A 216 -6.99 -5.09 29.61
N ALA A 217 -8.15 -4.44 29.75
CA ALA A 217 -9.37 -5.07 30.26
C ALA A 217 -9.80 -6.28 29.40
N LEU A 218 -9.70 -6.19 28.07
CA LEU A 218 -10.03 -7.30 27.17
C LEU A 218 -9.11 -8.51 27.39
N ILE A 219 -7.81 -8.27 27.59
CA ILE A 219 -6.83 -9.33 27.83
C ILE A 219 -7.05 -9.97 29.20
N GLU A 220 -7.22 -9.14 30.24
CA GLU A 220 -7.44 -9.61 31.61
C GLU A 220 -8.72 -10.43 31.76
N GLU A 221 -9.80 -10.06 31.06
CA GLU A 221 -11.05 -10.83 31.01
C GLU A 221 -10.87 -12.18 30.29
N ALA A 222 -10.06 -12.22 29.22
CA ALA A 222 -9.84 -13.43 28.43
C ALA A 222 -8.82 -14.40 29.05
N LEU A 223 -7.84 -13.90 29.81
CA LEU A 223 -6.71 -14.67 30.33
C LEU A 223 -7.09 -15.93 31.12
N PRO A 224 -8.10 -15.92 32.02
CA PRO A 224 -8.55 -17.13 32.72
C PRO A 224 -9.06 -18.25 31.80
N HIS A 225 -9.41 -17.89 30.56
CA HIS A 225 -9.97 -18.79 29.55
C HIS A 225 -9.01 -19.02 28.37
N ALA A 226 -7.74 -18.63 28.48
CA ALA A 226 -6.76 -18.70 27.38
C ALA A 226 -6.62 -20.11 26.77
N GLN A 227 -6.58 -21.16 27.60
CA GLN A 227 -6.52 -22.53 27.10
C GLN A 227 -7.79 -22.90 26.33
N LEU A 228 -8.96 -22.56 26.86
CA LEU A 228 -10.24 -22.83 26.22
C LEU A 228 -10.38 -22.07 24.89
N LEU A 229 -9.86 -20.85 24.80
CA LEU A 229 -9.77 -20.08 23.55
C LEU A 229 -8.91 -20.79 22.50
N ALA A 230 -7.71 -21.25 22.90
CA ALA A 230 -6.81 -21.99 22.01
C ALA A 230 -7.41 -23.33 21.56
N ASP A 231 -8.04 -24.07 22.47
CA ASP A 231 -8.71 -25.33 22.16
C ASP A 231 -9.89 -25.11 21.21
N THR A 232 -10.66 -24.03 21.40
CA THR A 232 -11.78 -23.67 20.52
C THR A 232 -11.29 -23.31 19.11
N GLU A 233 -10.22 -22.52 19.01
CA GLU A 233 -9.61 -22.15 17.72
C GLU A 233 -9.08 -23.39 16.99
N SER A 234 -8.33 -24.24 17.68
CA SER A 234 -7.83 -25.50 17.14
C SER A 234 -8.96 -26.42 16.67
N ALA A 235 -10.02 -26.57 17.48
CA ALA A 235 -11.16 -27.40 17.13
C ALA A 235 -11.93 -26.88 15.90
N LEU A 236 -12.11 -25.56 15.77
CA LEU A 236 -12.73 -24.96 14.60
C LEU A 236 -11.88 -25.16 13.34
N GLN A 237 -10.56 -25.02 13.46
CA GLN A 237 -9.61 -25.22 12.37
C GLN A 237 -9.59 -26.68 11.91
N ASP A 238 -9.52 -27.63 12.84
CA ASP A 238 -9.56 -29.07 12.54
C ASP A 238 -10.88 -29.47 11.87
N ASN A 239 -12.00 -28.92 12.35
CA ASN A 239 -13.32 -29.15 11.78
C ASN A 239 -13.41 -28.62 10.33
N TYR A 240 -12.84 -27.45 10.06
CA TYR A 240 -12.74 -26.89 8.71
C TYR A 240 -11.86 -27.76 7.79
N ILE A 241 -10.68 -28.20 8.27
CA ILE A 241 -9.78 -29.07 7.49
C ILE A 241 -10.45 -30.41 7.18
N ALA A 242 -11.18 -30.99 8.14
CA ALA A 242 -11.92 -32.22 7.93
C ALA A 242 -13.04 -32.04 6.89
N GLY A 243 -13.82 -30.96 6.99
CA GLY A 243 -14.86 -30.64 5.99
C GLY A 243 -14.29 -30.41 4.60
N LYS A 244 -13.14 -29.74 4.52
CA LYS A 244 -12.40 -29.57 3.26
C LYS A 244 -12.01 -30.92 2.65
N ARG A 245 -11.45 -31.84 3.44
CA ARG A 245 -11.06 -33.18 2.97
C ARG A 245 -12.27 -33.98 2.45
N ILE A 246 -13.42 -33.87 3.12
CA ILE A 246 -14.67 -34.52 2.69
C ILE A 246 -15.11 -33.96 1.33
N LEU A 247 -15.13 -32.63 1.20
CA LEU A 247 -15.49 -31.98 -0.06
C LEU A 247 -14.52 -32.36 -1.19
N ASP A 248 -13.21 -32.27 -0.94
CA ASP A 248 -12.17 -32.61 -1.93
C ASP A 248 -12.28 -34.07 -2.39
N SER A 249 -12.60 -35.00 -1.47
CA SER A 249 -12.84 -36.40 -1.83
C SER A 249 -14.06 -36.57 -2.74
N LYS A 250 -15.16 -35.84 -2.48
CA LYS A 250 -16.35 -35.87 -3.35
C LYS A 250 -16.07 -35.26 -4.72
N VAL A 251 -15.29 -34.18 -4.77
CA VAL A 251 -14.81 -33.60 -6.03
C VAL A 251 -14.00 -34.64 -6.82
N GLN A 252 -13.07 -35.35 -6.18
CA GLN A 252 -12.28 -36.40 -6.81
C GLN A 252 -13.12 -37.59 -7.31
N GLN A 253 -14.26 -37.86 -6.66
CA GLN A 253 -15.21 -38.88 -7.08
C GLN A 253 -16.10 -38.46 -8.28
N GLY A 254 -15.88 -37.26 -8.84
CA GLY A 254 -16.57 -36.78 -10.04
C GLY A 254 -17.88 -36.03 -9.76
N HIS A 255 -18.15 -35.64 -8.52
CA HIS A 255 -19.30 -34.78 -8.22
C HIS A 255 -19.07 -33.36 -8.74
N SER A 256 -20.03 -32.85 -9.52
CA SER A 256 -20.02 -31.48 -10.03
C SER A 256 -20.66 -30.52 -9.03
N TYR A 257 -19.99 -29.39 -8.79
CA TYR A 257 -20.44 -28.36 -7.85
C TYR A 257 -20.51 -26.98 -8.50
N THR A 258 -21.30 -26.07 -7.91
CA THR A 258 -21.49 -24.69 -8.41
C THR A 258 -20.25 -23.80 -8.32
N PHE A 259 -19.22 -24.24 -7.59
CA PHE A 259 -17.92 -23.59 -7.52
C PHE A 259 -16.96 -24.05 -8.63
N MET A 260 -17.33 -25.06 -9.42
CA MET A 260 -16.56 -25.52 -10.58
C MET A 260 -17.06 -24.81 -11.83
N ASN A 261 -16.16 -24.09 -12.50
CA ASN A 261 -16.46 -23.47 -13.79
C ASN A 261 -16.23 -24.48 -14.92
N GLY A 262 -16.87 -24.25 -16.07
CA GLY A 262 -16.78 -25.14 -17.23
C GLY A 262 -15.38 -25.25 -17.86
N ASP A 263 -14.47 -24.34 -17.51
CA ASP A 263 -13.05 -24.34 -17.89
C ASP A 263 -12.15 -25.11 -16.91
N GLY A 264 -12.72 -25.71 -15.86
CA GLY A 264 -11.99 -26.41 -14.80
C GLY A 264 -11.43 -25.50 -13.71
N SER A 265 -11.66 -24.19 -13.77
CA SER A 265 -11.27 -23.26 -12.70
C SER A 265 -12.23 -23.35 -11.50
N ILE A 266 -11.72 -23.01 -10.31
CA ILE A 266 -12.49 -23.04 -9.05
C ILE A 266 -12.78 -21.61 -8.60
N ASP A 267 -14.06 -21.30 -8.38
CA ASP A 267 -14.47 -20.10 -7.64
C ASP A 267 -14.16 -20.31 -6.15
N ASN A 268 -13.02 -19.78 -5.71
CA ASN A 268 -12.53 -19.91 -4.34
C ASN A 268 -13.54 -19.42 -3.29
N ARG A 269 -14.34 -18.40 -3.60
CA ARG A 269 -15.31 -17.88 -2.64
C ARG A 269 -16.44 -18.88 -2.43
N LYS A 270 -17.01 -19.39 -3.52
CA LYS A 270 -18.06 -20.41 -3.46
C LYS A 270 -17.53 -21.72 -2.86
N TYR A 271 -16.29 -22.10 -3.19
CA TYR A 271 -15.64 -23.27 -2.62
C TYR A 271 -15.48 -23.15 -1.09
N SER A 272 -14.98 -22.01 -0.59
CA SER A 272 -14.89 -21.77 0.86
C SER A 272 -16.25 -21.80 1.56
N THR A 273 -17.30 -21.29 0.92
CA THR A 273 -18.67 -21.40 1.46
C THR A 273 -19.14 -22.85 1.49
N ALA A 274 -18.90 -23.62 0.42
CA ALA A 274 -19.32 -25.01 0.33
C ALA A 274 -18.65 -25.90 1.40
N ILE A 275 -17.42 -25.60 1.83
CA ILE A 275 -16.75 -26.35 2.91
C ILE A 275 -17.59 -26.34 4.21
N ALA A 276 -18.32 -25.25 4.49
CA ALA A 276 -19.16 -25.15 5.68
C ALA A 276 -20.21 -26.27 5.76
N ASP A 277 -20.77 -26.66 4.62
CA ASP A 277 -21.82 -27.69 4.53
C ASP A 277 -21.29 -29.12 4.77
N TYR A 278 -19.98 -29.32 4.74
CA TYR A 278 -19.33 -30.62 4.92
C TYR A 278 -18.55 -30.74 6.23
N GLN A 279 -18.63 -29.73 7.11
CA GLN A 279 -17.96 -29.79 8.40
C GLN A 279 -18.56 -30.91 9.28
N PRO A 280 -17.73 -31.77 9.91
CA PRO A 280 -18.23 -32.88 10.72
C PRO A 280 -19.05 -32.48 11.94
N ARG A 281 -18.81 -31.28 12.48
CA ARG A 281 -19.51 -30.73 13.65
C ARG A 281 -20.01 -29.33 13.36
N GLU A 282 -21.14 -28.99 13.96
CA GLU A 282 -21.66 -27.63 13.93
C GLU A 282 -20.73 -26.67 14.68
N PRO A 283 -20.24 -25.58 14.05
CA PRO A 283 -19.34 -24.63 14.72
C PRO A 283 -19.87 -24.08 16.03
N HIS A 284 -21.20 -23.91 16.15
CA HIS A 284 -21.84 -23.49 17.40
C HIS A 284 -21.52 -24.43 18.57
N SER A 285 -21.52 -25.74 18.34
CA SER A 285 -21.25 -26.73 19.39
C SER A 285 -19.82 -26.66 19.92
N LEU A 286 -18.86 -26.24 19.08
CA LEU A 286 -17.47 -26.06 19.45
C LEU A 286 -17.25 -24.77 20.26
N ILE A 287 -18.08 -23.75 20.02
CA ILE A 287 -17.97 -22.42 20.64
C ILE A 287 -18.77 -22.31 21.94
N SER A 288 -19.85 -23.09 22.08
CA SER A 288 -20.78 -23.01 23.22
C SER A 288 -20.08 -23.08 24.60
N PRO A 289 -19.10 -23.98 24.84
CA PRO A 289 -18.39 -24.03 26.13
C PRO A 289 -17.67 -22.72 26.49
N LEU A 290 -17.14 -22.02 25.49
CA LEU A 290 -16.51 -20.72 25.66
C LEU A 290 -17.55 -19.61 25.87
N ALA A 291 -18.65 -19.64 25.11
CA ALA A 291 -19.73 -18.67 25.22
C ALA A 291 -20.39 -18.67 26.61
N GLU A 292 -20.49 -19.83 27.26
CA GLU A 292 -20.98 -19.95 28.65
C GLU A 292 -20.06 -19.27 29.67
N LYS A 293 -18.74 -19.27 29.42
CA LYS A 293 -17.74 -18.64 30.30
C LYS A 293 -17.61 -17.13 30.06
N LEU A 294 -17.96 -16.67 28.86
CA LEU A 294 -17.87 -15.28 28.43
C LEU A 294 -19.26 -14.77 27.97
N PRO A 295 -20.25 -14.67 28.88
CA PRO A 295 -21.63 -14.33 28.51
C PRO A 295 -21.80 -12.90 27.96
N HIS A 296 -20.85 -12.01 28.26
CA HIS A 296 -20.84 -10.64 27.76
C HIS A 296 -20.21 -10.50 26.37
N VAL A 297 -19.56 -11.55 25.87
CA VAL A 297 -18.98 -11.58 24.53
C VAL A 297 -19.96 -12.26 23.58
N PRO A 298 -20.38 -11.61 22.49
CA PRO A 298 -21.25 -12.23 21.50
C PRO A 298 -20.47 -13.32 20.76
N LEU A 299 -20.66 -14.59 21.16
CA LEU A 299 -19.99 -15.78 20.62
C LEU A 299 -21.00 -16.80 20.08
N LYS A 300 -21.88 -16.39 19.15
CA LYS A 300 -22.95 -17.25 18.61
C LYS A 300 -22.51 -18.10 17.42
N ASN A 301 -21.45 -17.70 16.72
CA ASN A 301 -20.97 -18.40 15.52
C ASN A 301 -19.47 -18.16 15.28
N ALA A 302 -18.91 -18.90 14.33
CA ALA A 302 -17.48 -18.84 14.00
C ALA A 302 -17.00 -17.44 13.57
N ASN A 303 -17.84 -16.64 12.90
CA ASN A 303 -17.47 -15.27 12.50
C ASN A 303 -17.34 -14.36 13.72
N GLU A 304 -18.22 -14.51 14.70
CA GLU A 304 -18.15 -13.75 15.94
C GLU A 304 -16.96 -14.16 16.81
N PHE A 305 -16.65 -15.46 16.88
CA PHE A 305 -15.43 -15.96 17.51
C PHE A 305 -14.18 -15.38 16.83
N LYS A 306 -14.11 -15.42 15.49
CA LYS A 306 -13.00 -14.84 14.73
C LYS A 306 -12.84 -13.34 14.98
N ARG A 307 -13.94 -12.60 15.06
CA ARG A 307 -13.93 -11.17 15.43
C ARG A 307 -13.37 -10.97 16.82
N TYR A 308 -13.82 -11.75 17.80
CA TYR A 308 -13.34 -11.66 19.18
C TYR A 308 -11.84 -11.99 19.30
N LEU A 309 -11.38 -13.06 18.66
CA LEU A 309 -9.96 -13.41 18.59
C LEU A 309 -9.14 -12.27 17.96
N GLY A 310 -9.64 -11.67 16.88
CA GLY A 310 -9.00 -10.50 16.26
C GLY A 310 -8.91 -9.28 17.19
N GLN A 311 -9.93 -9.07 18.04
CA GLN A 311 -9.90 -8.01 19.07
C GLN A 311 -8.86 -8.31 20.14
N LEU A 312 -8.72 -9.55 20.59
CA LEU A 312 -7.69 -9.96 21.55
C LEU A 312 -6.29 -9.78 20.98
N ILE A 313 -6.04 -10.24 19.75
CA ILE A 313 -4.75 -10.04 19.06
C ILE A 313 -4.43 -8.55 18.95
N THR A 314 -5.41 -7.73 18.55
CA THR A 314 -5.24 -6.27 18.45
C THR A 314 -4.95 -5.65 19.82
N ALA A 315 -5.65 -6.07 20.87
CA ALA A 315 -5.43 -5.60 22.23
C ALA A 315 -4.01 -5.95 22.71
N SER A 316 -3.57 -7.20 22.53
CA SER A 316 -2.21 -7.63 22.84
C SER A 316 -1.17 -6.82 22.09
N TYR A 317 -1.39 -6.58 20.80
CA TYR A 317 -0.50 -5.77 19.97
C TYR A 317 -0.39 -4.32 20.47
N ILE A 318 -1.53 -3.70 20.84
CA ILE A 318 -1.57 -2.35 21.42
C ILE A 318 -0.80 -2.31 22.74
N VAL A 319 -1.00 -3.27 23.64
CA VAL A 319 -0.31 -3.33 24.93
C VAL A 319 1.19 -3.53 24.74
N CYS A 320 1.61 -4.51 23.95
CA CYS A 320 3.02 -4.77 23.66
C CYS A 320 3.69 -3.57 23.00
N GLY A 321 3.10 -2.98 21.96
CA GLY A 321 3.65 -1.80 21.27
C GLY A 321 3.68 -0.55 22.14
N GLY A 322 2.59 -0.28 22.86
CA GLY A 322 2.45 0.93 23.67
C GLY A 322 3.41 1.00 24.85
N PHE A 323 3.66 -0.13 25.52
CA PHE A 323 4.53 -0.15 26.71
C PHE A 323 6.01 -0.41 26.41
N SER A 324 6.34 -0.93 25.22
CA SER A 324 7.74 -1.18 24.83
C SER A 324 8.32 -0.15 23.85
N GLY A 325 7.45 0.55 23.10
CA GLY A 325 7.88 1.43 22.00
C GLY A 325 8.45 0.69 20.78
N MET A 326 8.22 -0.62 20.69
CA MET A 326 8.64 -1.44 19.55
C MET A 326 7.93 -1.01 18.26
N ARG A 327 8.62 -1.16 17.13
CA ARG A 327 8.05 -0.94 15.79
C ARG A 327 7.19 -2.13 15.38
N ASP A 328 6.32 -1.91 14.41
CA ASP A 328 5.43 -2.97 13.90
C ASP A 328 6.19 -4.23 13.48
N SER A 329 7.27 -4.06 12.71
CA SER A 329 8.12 -5.18 12.26
C SER A 329 8.79 -5.96 13.40
N GLU A 330 8.96 -5.33 14.56
CA GLU A 330 9.54 -5.92 15.76
C GLU A 330 8.45 -6.63 16.60
N LEU A 331 7.25 -6.05 16.68
CA LEU A 331 6.09 -6.65 17.34
C LEU A 331 5.63 -7.94 16.65
N ASP A 332 5.64 -7.98 15.32
CA ASP A 332 5.29 -9.14 14.51
C ASP A 332 6.18 -10.39 14.74
N LYS A 333 7.30 -10.21 15.45
CA LYS A 333 8.26 -11.29 15.76
C LYS A 333 8.20 -11.77 17.21
N LEU A 334 7.25 -11.25 17.99
CA LEU A 334 7.01 -11.73 19.34
C LEU A 334 6.48 -13.17 19.33
N THR A 335 6.95 -13.92 20.31
CA THR A 335 6.56 -15.30 20.64
C THR A 335 6.17 -15.39 22.12
N PRO A 336 5.49 -16.46 22.58
CA PRO A 336 5.15 -16.63 23.99
C PRO A 336 6.34 -16.59 24.97
N ASN A 337 7.56 -16.85 24.48
CA ASN A 337 8.80 -16.85 25.28
C ASN A 337 9.54 -15.51 25.24
N SER A 338 8.94 -14.47 24.68
CA SER A 338 9.61 -13.16 24.47
C SER A 338 9.69 -12.32 25.74
N TYR A 339 8.79 -12.57 26.69
CA TYR A 339 8.77 -11.86 27.95
C TYR A 339 9.69 -12.50 28.98
N TYR A 340 10.48 -11.67 29.67
CA TYR A 340 11.23 -12.09 30.85
C TYR A 340 11.40 -10.93 31.84
N LYS A 341 11.93 -11.25 33.03
CA LYS A 341 12.33 -10.25 34.01
C LYS A 341 13.84 -10.26 34.16
N ASP A 342 14.42 -9.10 34.31
CA ASP A 342 15.85 -8.94 34.57
C ASP A 342 16.07 -8.00 35.76
N THR A 343 17.17 -8.16 36.48
CA THR A 343 17.52 -7.28 37.60
C THR A 343 18.73 -6.44 37.24
N LEU A 344 18.48 -5.15 37.00
CA LEU A 344 19.53 -4.17 36.69
C LEU A 344 19.63 -3.20 37.86
N SER A 345 20.84 -3.05 38.41
CA SER A 345 21.10 -2.13 39.53
C SER A 345 20.19 -2.34 40.74
N GLY A 346 19.86 -3.59 41.06
CA GLY A 346 18.99 -3.96 42.19
C GLY A 346 17.49 -3.71 41.97
N ARG A 347 17.07 -3.35 40.75
CA ARG A 347 15.65 -3.17 40.39
C ARG A 347 15.20 -4.22 39.39
N VAL A 348 14.01 -4.76 39.59
CA VAL A 348 13.39 -5.72 38.67
C VAL A 348 12.76 -4.96 37.52
N HIS A 349 13.18 -5.26 36.31
CA HIS A 349 12.66 -4.74 35.07
C HIS A 349 11.91 -5.82 34.30
N HIS A 350 10.84 -5.41 33.62
CA HIS A 350 10.10 -6.25 32.69
C HIS A 350 10.64 -6.02 31.28
N MET A 351 10.94 -7.10 30.57
CA MET A 351 11.62 -7.07 29.29
C MET A 351 10.81 -7.83 28.24
N LEU A 352 10.78 -7.30 27.01
CA LEU A 352 10.36 -8.02 25.81
C LEU A 352 11.55 -8.17 24.88
N GLN A 353 11.80 -9.37 24.37
CA GLN A 353 12.83 -9.64 23.37
C GLN A 353 12.22 -10.04 22.04
N SER A 354 12.68 -9.41 20.97
CA SER A 354 12.23 -9.69 19.61
C SER A 354 13.34 -9.49 18.58
N HIS A 355 13.01 -9.65 17.30
CA HIS A 355 13.94 -9.48 16.18
C HIS A 355 13.80 -8.08 15.55
N THR A 356 14.93 -7.41 15.36
CA THR A 356 15.04 -6.16 14.58
C THR A 356 15.71 -6.46 13.24
N PHE A 357 15.41 -5.65 12.23
CA PHE A 357 16.00 -5.75 10.89
C PHE A 357 16.84 -4.51 10.52
N LYS A 358 16.96 -3.55 11.44
CA LYS A 358 17.83 -2.39 11.24
C LYS A 358 19.28 -2.87 11.29
N LEU A 359 19.94 -2.90 10.14
CA LEU A 359 21.34 -3.36 10.00
C LEU A 359 21.53 -4.88 10.09
N GLY A 360 20.54 -5.63 9.60
CA GLY A 360 20.53 -7.10 9.60
C GLY A 360 19.60 -7.66 10.69
N GLU A 361 19.34 -8.97 10.63
CA GLU A 361 18.50 -9.63 11.62
C GLU A 361 19.27 -9.80 12.92
N LYS A 362 18.80 -9.17 13.99
CA LYS A 362 19.39 -9.27 15.33
C LYS A 362 18.30 -9.35 16.38
N ARG A 363 18.61 -9.99 17.51
CA ARG A 363 17.75 -9.95 18.70
C ARG A 363 18.01 -8.67 19.48
N GLU A 364 16.94 -7.95 19.80
CA GLU A 364 16.94 -6.76 20.63
C GLU A 364 15.97 -6.95 21.79
N THR A 365 16.20 -6.20 22.88
CA THR A 365 15.38 -6.24 24.09
C THR A 365 14.88 -4.83 24.40
N TRP A 366 13.61 -4.73 24.77
CA TRP A 366 12.93 -3.51 25.18
C TRP A 366 12.46 -3.62 26.63
N VAL A 367 12.62 -2.54 27.39
CA VAL A 367 11.97 -2.41 28.70
C VAL A 367 10.48 -2.17 28.47
N THR A 368 9.64 -2.86 29.25
CA THR A 368 8.18 -2.78 29.13
C THR A 368 7.49 -2.73 30.49
N ALA A 369 6.15 -2.74 30.49
CA ALA A 369 5.30 -2.91 31.66
C ALA A 369 4.95 -4.39 31.92
N ALA A 370 4.51 -4.69 33.15
CA ALA A 370 4.09 -6.03 33.54
C ALA A 370 2.90 -6.56 32.72
N SER A 371 2.05 -5.66 32.21
CA SER A 371 0.91 -5.97 31.34
C SER A 371 1.32 -6.64 30.02
N SER A 372 2.56 -6.46 29.56
CA SER A 372 3.09 -7.19 28.39
C SER A 372 3.40 -8.66 28.67
N LYS A 373 3.34 -9.12 29.93
CA LYS A 373 3.44 -10.56 30.24
C LYS A 373 2.18 -11.31 29.83
N THR A 374 1.04 -10.65 30.03
CA THR A 374 -0.29 -11.23 29.85
C THR A 374 -0.80 -11.04 28.43
N ALA A 375 -0.35 -9.98 27.76
CA ALA A 375 -0.58 -9.73 26.34
C ALA A 375 0.22 -10.70 25.46
#